data_AF-A0A0L8GEG7-F1
#
_entry.id   AF-A0A0L8GEG7-F1
#
_cell.length_a   1.000
_cell.length_b   1.000
_cell.length_c   1.000
_cell.angle_alpha   90.00
_cell.angle_beta   90.00
_cell.angle_gamma   90.00
#
_symmetry.space_group_name_H-M   'P 1'
#
loop_
_entity.id
_entity.type
_entity.pdbx_description
1 polymer ?
#
loop_
_entity_poly.entity_id
_entity_poly.type
_entity_poly.pdbx_seq_one_letter_code
_entity_poly.pdbx_strand_id
1 'polypeptide(L)'
;MRGDLILAFNIFNGNVNVPFAQFFTPAPDRGLRGHDCKLYPRHFRLSRRKAAFSVRIAEPWNKLPQDVIQLPSLPCSERLWTTVATMYIIIYNIN
;
A
#
# COMPACT_ATOMS: atom_id res chain seq x y z
N MET A 1 3.92 9.83 4.69
CA MET A 1 2.78 8.93 4.45
C MET A 1 2.51 8.73 2.96
N ARG A 2 2.29 9.79 2.16
CA ARG A 2 2.15 9.67 0.70
C ARG A 2 3.31 8.96 0.01
N GLY A 3 4.55 9.38 0.27
CA GLY A 3 5.75 8.71 -0.27
C GLY A 3 5.88 7.26 0.20
N ASP A 4 5.42 6.97 1.42
CA ASP A 4 5.43 5.61 1.96
C ASP A 4 4.45 4.69 1.20
N LEU A 5 3.26 5.19 0.83
CA LEU A 5 2.25 4.44 0.07
C LEU A 5 2.74 4.15 -1.35
N ILE A 6 3.38 5.14 -1.99
CA ILE A 6 3.98 4.97 -3.33
C ILE A 6 5.07 3.89 -3.28
N LEU A 7 5.94 3.94 -2.25
CA LEU A 7 6.98 2.93 -2.08
C LEU A 7 6.37 1.53 -1.84
N ALA A 8 5.36 1.41 -0.97
CA ALA A 8 4.68 0.13 -0.73
C ALA A 8 4.04 -0.44 -2.01
N PHE A 9 3.43 0.41 -2.83
CA PHE A 9 2.88 0.02 -4.12
C PHE A 9 3.97 -0.47 -5.10
N ASN A 10 5.10 0.23 -5.16
CA ASN A 10 6.22 -0.19 -6.00
C ASN A 10 6.81 -1.52 -5.53
N ILE A 11 6.91 -1.75 -4.22
CA ILE A 11 7.34 -3.02 -3.63
C ILE A 11 6.35 -4.14 -3.99
N PHE A 12 5.05 -3.87 -3.90
CA PHE A 12 3.99 -4.83 -4.20
C PHE A 12 4.00 -5.26 -5.68
N ASN A 13 4.17 -4.32 -6.60
CA ASN A 13 4.16 -4.58 -8.04
C ASN A 13 5.52 -5.03 -8.61
N GLY A 14 6.57 -5.12 -7.78
CA GLY A 14 7.90 -5.50 -8.24
C GLY A 14 8.63 -4.42 -9.06
N ASN A 15 8.20 -3.16 -8.96
CA ASN A 15 8.85 -2.01 -9.63
C ASN A 15 10.19 -1.63 -8.97
N VAL A 16 10.52 -2.26 -7.83
CA VAL A 16 11.78 -2.08 -7.10
C VAL A 16 12.38 -3.45 -6.79
N ASN A 17 13.71 -3.52 -6.78
CA ASN A 17 14.45 -4.75 -6.50
C ASN A 17 14.50 -5.07 -5.00
N VAL A 18 13.34 -5.17 -4.36
CA VAL A 18 13.20 -5.61 -2.98
C VAL A 18 12.02 -6.56 -2.83
N PRO A 19 12.19 -7.69 -2.12
CA PRO A 19 11.11 -8.65 -1.97
C PRO A 19 10.03 -8.12 -1.03
N PHE A 20 8.77 -8.23 -1.46
CA PHE A 20 7.61 -7.83 -0.65
C PHE A 20 7.60 -8.46 0.75
N ALA A 21 7.94 -9.74 0.86
CA ALA A 21 7.96 -10.50 2.10
C ALA A 21 8.96 -9.98 3.15
N GLN A 22 9.97 -9.19 2.74
CA GLN A 22 10.91 -8.58 3.68
C GLN A 22 10.27 -7.45 4.49
N PHE A 23 9.28 -6.75 3.92
CA PHE A 23 8.62 -5.62 4.55
C PHE A 23 7.23 -5.99 5.06
N PHE A 24 6.55 -6.88 4.36
CA PHE A 24 5.13 -7.10 4.52
C PHE A 24 4.76 -8.56 4.73
N THR A 25 3.72 -8.76 5.53
CA THR A 25 3.07 -10.06 5.68
C THR A 25 1.66 -9.92 5.12
N PRO A 26 1.25 -10.75 4.15
CA PRO A 26 -0.14 -10.79 3.70
C PRO A 26 -1.09 -11.05 4.88
N ALA A 27 -2.26 -10.41 4.88
CA ALA A 27 -3.29 -10.76 5.83
C ALA A 27 -3.73 -12.23 5.60
N PRO A 28 -3.89 -13.04 6.67
CA PRO A 28 -4.28 -14.44 6.54
C PRO A 28 -5.74 -14.58 6.05
N ASP A 29 -6.57 -13.57 6.31
CA ASP A 29 -7.97 -13.55 5.93
C ASP A 29 -8.17 -12.71 4.65
N ARG A 30 -8.62 -13.38 3.58
CA ARG A 30 -9.23 -12.74 2.40
C ARG A 30 -10.69 -12.44 2.75
N GLY A 31 -10.89 -11.58 3.73
CA GLY A 31 -12.24 -11.30 4.23
C GLY A 31 -13.16 -10.85 3.09
N LEU A 32 -14.46 -11.12 3.20
CA LEU A 32 -15.50 -10.86 2.18
C LEU A 32 -15.67 -9.37 1.78
N ARG A 33 -14.90 -8.45 2.34
CA ARG A 33 -14.99 -6.99 2.13
C ARG A 33 -13.60 -6.41 1.91
N GLY A 34 -13.43 -5.56 0.91
CA GLY A 34 -12.13 -4.97 0.51
C GLY A 34 -11.42 -5.80 -0.56
N HIS A 35 -10.15 -5.51 -0.81
CA HIS A 35 -9.34 -6.20 -1.83
C HIS A 35 -8.60 -7.42 -1.26
N ASP A 36 -8.15 -8.33 -2.15
CA ASP A 36 -7.41 -9.54 -1.77
C ASP A 36 -5.99 -9.28 -1.28
N CYS A 37 -5.43 -8.11 -1.59
CA CYS A 37 -4.02 -7.78 -1.34
C CYS A 37 -3.76 -7.17 0.04
N LYS A 38 -4.56 -7.49 1.07
CA LYS A 38 -4.43 -6.85 2.39
C LYS A 38 -3.13 -7.20 3.09
N LEU A 39 -2.63 -6.26 3.86
CA LEU A 39 -1.47 -6.39 4.74
C LEU A 39 -1.91 -6.74 6.16
N TYR A 40 -1.16 -7.62 6.83
CA TYR A 40 -1.37 -7.91 8.24
C TYR A 40 -1.04 -6.67 9.08
N PRO A 41 -2.01 -6.09 9.82
CA PRO A 41 -1.75 -4.93 10.66
C PRO A 41 -0.90 -5.36 11.86
N ARG A 42 0.40 -5.04 11.78
CA ARG A 42 1.36 -5.40 12.83
C ARG A 42 1.30 -4.36 13.96
N HIS A 43 0.62 -4.69 15.05
CA HIS A 43 0.55 -3.83 16.22
C HIS A 43 1.73 -4.07 17.17
N PHE A 44 2.42 -2.99 17.54
CA PHE A 44 3.49 -3.05 18.53
C PHE A 44 3.14 -2.21 19.77
N ARG A 45 3.44 -2.73 20.95
CA ARG A 45 3.26 -2.02 22.23
C ARG A 45 4.17 -0.79 22.34
N LEU A 46 5.41 -0.90 21.85
CA LEU A 46 6.41 0.17 21.90
C LEU A 46 6.20 1.18 20.76
N SER A 47 6.09 2.47 21.13
CA SER A 47 5.89 3.59 20.19
C SER A 47 6.93 3.66 19.08
N ARG A 48 8.21 3.36 19.38
CA ARG A 48 9.30 3.38 18.39
C ARG A 48 9.08 2.39 17.24
N ARG A 49 8.47 1.23 17.50
CA ARG A 49 8.17 0.24 16.45
C ARG A 49 6.89 0.59 15.67
N LYS A 50 6.02 1.44 16.22
CA LYS A 50 4.86 2.00 15.49
C LYS A 50 5.29 2.97 14.39
N ALA A 51 6.49 3.57 14.49
CA ALA A 51 7.04 4.47 13.48
C ALA A 51 7.66 3.74 12.27
N ALA A 52 7.80 2.41 12.32
CA ALA A 52 8.37 1.63 11.22
C ALA A 52 7.48 1.70 9.98
N PHE A 53 8.12 1.74 8.81
CA PHE A 53 7.47 1.83 7.50
C PHE A 53 6.34 0.80 7.33
N SER A 54 6.63 -0.48 7.60
CA SER A 54 5.67 -1.57 7.40
C SER A 54 4.44 -1.50 8.32
N VAL A 55 4.60 -0.92 9.50
CA VAL A 55 3.51 -0.77 10.48
C VAL A 55 2.61 0.40 10.10
N ARG A 56 3.21 1.53 9.74
CA ARG A 56 2.48 2.75 9.38
C ARG A 56 1.65 2.59 8.10
N ILE A 57 2.04 1.67 7.24
CA ILE A 57 1.45 1.52 5.91
C ILE A 57 0.40 0.41 5.81
N ALA A 58 0.38 -0.53 6.75
CA ALA A 58 -0.57 -1.65 6.74
C ALA A 58 -2.03 -1.18 6.76
N GLU A 59 -2.37 -0.23 7.65
CA GLU A 59 -3.74 0.28 7.76
C GLU A 59 -4.16 1.15 6.55
N PRO A 60 -3.37 2.14 6.09
CA PRO A 60 -3.69 2.91 4.90
C PRO A 60 -3.82 2.07 3.64
N TRP A 61 -2.94 1.07 3.48
CA TRP A 61 -3.01 0.14 2.37
C TRP A 61 -4.33 -0.65 2.36
N ASN A 62 -4.75 -1.18 3.52
CA ASN A 62 -6.00 -1.94 3.64
C ASN A 62 -7.27 -1.11 3.41
N LYS A 63 -7.15 0.23 3.46
CA LYS A 63 -8.22 1.18 3.15
C LYS A 63 -8.27 1.55 1.67
N LEU A 64 -7.26 1.17 0.87
CA LEU A 64 -7.27 1.44 -0.55
C LEU A 64 -8.38 0.62 -1.23
N PRO A 65 -9.07 1.22 -2.20
CA PRO A 65 -10.07 0.50 -2.96
C PRO A 65 -9.39 -0.46 -3.96
N GLN A 66 -10.10 -1.53 -4.32
CA GLN A 66 -9.54 -2.64 -5.09
C GLN A 66 -9.10 -2.23 -6.49
N ASP A 67 -9.84 -1.33 -7.13
CA ASP A 67 -9.52 -0.73 -8.42
C ASP A 67 -8.12 -0.09 -8.42
N VAL A 68 -7.77 0.65 -7.36
CA VAL A 68 -6.44 1.27 -7.24
C VAL A 68 -5.32 0.23 -7.17
N ILE A 69 -5.57 -0.90 -6.54
CA ILE A 69 -4.58 -1.98 -6.38
C ILE A 69 -4.50 -2.86 -7.63
N GLN A 70 -5.63 -3.06 -8.32
CA GLN A 70 -5.74 -3.88 -9.52
C GLN A 70 -5.45 -3.12 -10.81
N LEU A 71 -5.16 -1.82 -10.74
CA LEU A 71 -4.74 -1.04 -11.89
C LEU A 71 -3.53 -1.72 -12.54
N PRO A 72 -3.66 -2.21 -13.79
CA PRO A 72 -2.59 -2.93 -14.45
C PRO A 72 -1.38 -2.02 -14.57
N SER A 73 -0.22 -2.50 -14.14
CA SER A 73 1.07 -1.81 -14.28
C SER A 73 1.39 -1.62 -15.77
N LEU A 74 0.77 -0.62 -16.40
CA LEU A 74 1.04 -0.24 -17.77
C LEU A 74 2.43 0.42 -17.80
N PRO A 75 3.38 -0.13 -18.56
CA PRO A 75 4.74 0.40 -18.67
C PRO A 75 4.81 1.75 -19.42
N CYS A 76 3.68 2.40 -19.71
CA CYS A 76 3.59 3.46 -20.73
C CYS A 76 3.27 4.87 -20.20
N SER A 77 3.21 5.13 -18.89
CA SER A 77 2.94 6.52 -18.48
C SER A 77 3.39 6.87 -17.07
N GLU A 78 4.69 7.14 -16.91
CA GLU A 78 5.25 7.84 -15.74
C GLU A 78 4.41 9.07 -15.30
N ARG A 79 3.74 9.75 -16.26
CA ARG A 79 2.90 10.93 -16.03
C ARG A 79 1.46 10.66 -15.57
N LEU A 80 0.82 9.54 -15.93
CA LEU A 80 -0.56 9.29 -15.51
C LEU A 80 -0.58 8.72 -14.09
N TRP A 81 0.35 7.82 -13.72
CA TRP A 81 0.44 7.25 -12.38
C TRP A 81 0.62 8.31 -11.28
N THR A 82 1.48 9.30 -11.49
CA THR A 82 1.64 10.42 -10.57
C THR A 82 0.42 11.32 -10.49
N THR A 83 -0.58 11.17 -11.35
CA THR A 83 -1.75 12.03 -11.40
C THR A 83 -2.99 11.28 -10.91
N VAL A 84 -3.29 10.07 -11.41
CA VAL A 84 -4.42 9.26 -10.91
C VAL A 84 -4.14 8.69 -9.53
N ALA A 85 -2.99 8.04 -9.29
CA ALA A 85 -2.72 7.49 -7.96
C ALA A 85 -2.58 8.59 -6.90
N THR A 86 -2.09 9.78 -7.28
CA THR A 86 -2.01 10.91 -6.35
C THR A 86 -3.34 11.61 -6.15
N MET A 87 -4.19 11.74 -7.17
CA MET A 87 -5.55 12.25 -7.02
C MET A 87 -6.37 11.32 -6.14
N TYR A 88 -6.28 10.00 -6.32
CA TYR A 88 -6.97 9.03 -5.47
C TYR A 88 -6.38 9.02 -4.04
N ILE A 89 -5.06 9.03 -3.86
CA ILE A 89 -4.47 9.14 -2.51
C ILE A 89 -4.85 10.47 -1.84
N ILE A 90 -5.02 11.58 -2.57
CA ILE A 90 -5.45 12.86 -2.00
C ILE A 90 -6.96 12.85 -1.67
N ILE A 91 -7.81 12.29 -2.54
CA ILE A 91 -9.27 12.20 -2.34
C ILE A 91 -9.61 11.26 -1.17
N TYR A 92 -8.91 10.14 -1.03
CA TYR A 92 -9.17 9.13 0.00
C TYR A 92 -8.31 9.30 1.28
N ASN A 93 -7.44 10.32 1.36
CA ASN A 93 -6.56 10.58 2.52
C ASN A 93 -6.64 12.04 3.00
N ILE A 94 -7.86 12.58 3.09
CA ILE A 94 -8.20 13.76 3.91
C ILE A 94 -9.41 13.39 4.78
N ASN A 95 -9.10 12.76 5.92
CA ASN A 95 -9.70 12.96 7.25
C ASN A 95 -8.86 12.18 8.27
#